data_AF-A0A8S4NQC9-F1
#
_entry.id   AF-A0A8S4NQC9-F1
#
_cell.length_a   1.000
_cell.length_b   1.000
_cell.length_c   1.000
_cell.angle_alpha   90.00
_cell.angle_beta   90.00
_cell.angle_gamma   90.00
#
_symmetry.space_group_name_H-M   'P 1'
#
loop_
_entity.id
_entity.type
_entity.pdbx_description
1 polymer ?
#
loop_
_entity_poly.entity_id
_entity_poly.type
_entity_poly.pdbx_seq_one_letter_code
_entity_poly.pdbx_strand_id
1 'polypeptide(L)'
;MQVDAHLTNLFLTLQLTLLEIGVRNGGSLKMWRDYFGPGVQIYGLDIDAKAKRFENKLDRVKIIIGDQGNASFWTEALKTLPKFDIVIDDGGHTMNQLKVTFEHLYNHVKPNGGVYLVEDVHTAYY
;
A
#
# COMPACT_ATOMS: atom_id res chain seq x y z
N MET A 1 -15.28 15.34 9.95
CA MET A 1 -14.15 14.61 9.36
C MET A 1 -13.55 15.53 8.31
N GLN A 2 -12.45 16.19 8.63
CA GLN A 2 -11.79 17.10 7.70
C GLN A 2 -11.05 16.22 6.71
N VAL A 3 -11.64 16.03 5.54
CA VAL A 3 -11.07 15.25 4.44
C VAL A 3 -9.77 15.94 4.05
N ASP A 4 -8.65 15.22 4.07
CA ASP A 4 -7.34 15.76 3.70
C ASP A 4 -7.38 16.28 2.25
N ALA A 5 -7.35 17.60 2.08
CA ALA A 5 -7.45 18.20 0.76
C ALA A 5 -6.24 17.87 -0.14
N HIS A 6 -5.12 17.41 0.43
CA HIS A 6 -3.87 17.26 -0.30
C HIS A 6 -3.92 16.09 -1.30
N LEU A 7 -4.25 14.88 -0.84
CA LEU A 7 -4.36 13.71 -1.72
C LEU A 7 -5.54 13.82 -2.70
N THR A 8 -6.61 14.48 -2.25
CA THR A 8 -7.80 14.75 -3.08
C THR A 8 -7.44 15.58 -4.31
N ASN A 9 -6.70 16.68 -4.12
CA ASN A 9 -6.28 17.58 -5.19
C ASN A 9 -5.26 16.96 -6.14
N LEU A 10 -4.47 15.98 -5.68
CA LEU A 10 -3.47 15.29 -6.50
C LEU A 10 -4.08 14.20 -7.39
N PHE A 11 -5.17 13.54 -6.97
CA PHE A 11 -5.54 12.24 -7.54
C PHE A 11 -7.01 12.02 -7.96
N LEU A 12 -7.96 12.90 -7.61
CA LEU A 12 -9.40 12.61 -7.86
C LEU A 12 -9.82 12.50 -9.33
N THR A 13 -9.00 12.94 -10.30
CA THR A 13 -9.33 12.93 -11.73
C THR A 13 -8.74 11.74 -12.50
N LEU A 14 -8.07 10.78 -11.83
CA LEU A 14 -7.31 9.70 -12.48
C LEU A 14 -7.73 8.31 -12.00
N GLN A 15 -7.48 7.29 -12.84
CA GLN A 15 -7.42 5.90 -12.38
C GLN A 15 -6.22 5.77 -11.44
N LEU A 16 -6.50 5.45 -10.18
CA LEU A 16 -5.54 5.43 -9.09
C LEU A 16 -5.19 3.99 -8.73
N THR A 17 -3.89 3.69 -8.60
CA THR A 17 -3.41 2.40 -8.10
C THR A 17 -2.70 2.62 -6.77
N LEU A 18 -3.28 2.11 -5.70
CA LEU A 18 -2.75 2.26 -4.34
C LEU A 18 -2.23 0.91 -3.83
N LEU A 19 -1.05 0.89 -3.24
CA LEU A 19 -0.53 -0.20 -2.43
C LEU A 19 -0.51 0.21 -0.96
N GLU A 20 -1.10 -0.62 -0.11
CA GLU A 20 -0.96 -0.53 1.34
C GLU A 20 -0.27 -1.80 1.86
N ILE A 21 0.77 -1.63 2.66
CA ILE A 21 1.50 -2.71 3.33
C ILE A 21 1.09 -2.69 4.79
N GLY A 22 0.58 -3.83 5.28
CA GLY A 22 -0.11 -3.91 6.58
C GLY A 22 -1.62 -3.83 6.42
N VAL A 23 -2.28 -4.98 6.18
CA VAL A 23 -3.75 -5.01 6.00
C VAL A 23 -4.47 -5.20 7.34
N ARG A 24 -3.95 -6.07 8.21
CA ARG A 24 -4.51 -6.42 9.52
C ARG A 24 -6.01 -6.73 9.46
N ASN A 25 -6.84 -5.75 9.81
CA ASN A 25 -8.31 -5.87 9.87
C ASN A 25 -9.03 -5.21 8.67
N GLY A 26 -8.30 -4.65 7.71
CA GLY A 26 -8.83 -4.11 6.46
C GLY A 26 -9.61 -2.80 6.59
N GLY A 27 -9.50 -2.12 7.74
CA GLY A 27 -10.22 -0.87 8.01
C GLY A 27 -9.76 0.27 7.10
N SER A 28 -8.46 0.45 6.98
CA SER A 28 -7.79 1.40 6.08
C SER A 28 -8.08 1.09 4.61
N LEU A 29 -8.00 -0.17 4.17
CA LEU A 29 -8.42 -0.57 2.82
C LEU A 29 -9.83 -0.09 2.47
N LYS A 30 -10.80 -0.30 3.39
CA LYS A 30 -12.17 0.19 3.21
C LYS A 30 -12.21 1.72 3.16
N MET A 31 -11.47 2.39 4.04
CA MET A 31 -11.38 3.85 4.07
C MET A 31 -10.85 4.41 2.75
N TRP A 32 -9.70 3.92 2.26
CA TRP A 32 -9.09 4.37 1.00
C TRP A 32 -10.01 4.11 -0.19
N ARG A 33 -10.70 2.96 -0.22
CA ARG A 33 -11.69 2.63 -1.25
C ARG A 33 -12.83 3.65 -1.28
N ASP A 34 -13.36 3.99 -0.11
CA ASP A 34 -14.49 4.91 0.02
C ASP A 34 -14.04 6.36 -0.28
N TYR A 35 -12.82 6.71 0.12
CA TYR A 35 -12.23 8.04 -0.06
C TYR A 35 -11.94 8.39 -1.52
N PHE A 36 -11.25 7.50 -2.25
CA PHE A 36 -10.90 7.72 -3.66
C PHE A 36 -12.01 7.27 -4.62
N GLY A 37 -13.04 6.60 -4.13
CA GLY A 37 -14.23 6.25 -4.89
C GLY A 37 -13.97 5.21 -6.00
N PRO A 38 -14.71 5.26 -7.12
CA PRO A 38 -14.71 4.19 -8.12
C PRO A 38 -13.41 4.10 -8.95
N GLY A 39 -12.58 5.14 -8.95
CA GLY A 39 -11.35 5.21 -9.74
C GLY A 39 -10.15 4.47 -9.15
N VAL A 40 -10.23 4.00 -7.90
CA VAL A 40 -9.10 3.35 -7.22
C VAL A 40 -9.11 1.84 -7.37
N GLN A 41 -7.96 1.26 -7.72
CA GLN A 41 -7.64 -0.15 -7.50
C GLN A 41 -6.62 -0.24 -6.36
N ILE A 42 -7.00 -0.93 -5.28
CA ILE A 42 -6.18 -1.10 -4.10
C ILE A 42 -5.52 -2.47 -4.11
N TYR A 43 -4.25 -2.50 -3.73
CA TYR A 43 -3.47 -3.69 -3.43
C TYR A 43 -3.12 -3.64 -1.95
N GLY A 44 -3.48 -4.66 -1.19
CA GLY A 44 -3.07 -4.81 0.21
C GLY A 44 -2.04 -5.92 0.34
N LEU A 45 -0.90 -5.66 0.99
CA LEU A 45 0.11 -6.66 1.32
C LEU A 45 0.01 -7.02 2.81
N ASP A 46 -0.07 -8.31 3.12
CA ASP A 46 0.03 -8.78 4.51
C ASP A 46 0.73 -10.15 4.60
N ILE A 47 1.40 -10.40 5.72
CA ILE A 47 2.02 -11.70 6.01
C ILE A 47 0.97 -12.72 6.47
N ASP A 48 -0.13 -12.29 7.10
CA ASP A 48 -1.22 -13.16 7.51
C ASP A 48 -2.10 -13.52 6.31
N ALA A 49 -2.05 -14.80 5.90
CA ALA A 49 -2.88 -15.36 4.84
C ALA A 49 -4.39 -15.09 5.03
N LYS A 50 -4.87 -14.88 6.27
CA LYS A 50 -6.26 -14.53 6.54
C LYS A 50 -6.68 -13.20 5.93
N ALA A 51 -5.75 -12.30 5.60
CA ALA A 51 -6.03 -11.05 4.92
C ALA A 51 -6.73 -11.28 3.56
N LYS A 52 -6.51 -12.43 2.90
CA LYS A 52 -7.19 -12.79 1.64
C LYS A 52 -8.71 -12.72 1.70
N ARG A 53 -9.31 -12.86 2.89
CA ARG A 53 -10.77 -12.70 3.10
C ARG A 53 -11.30 -11.35 2.62
N PHE A 54 -10.46 -10.32 2.51
CA PHE A 54 -10.89 -8.98 2.10
C PHE A 54 -11.15 -8.86 0.60
N GLU A 55 -10.56 -9.70 -0.26
CA GLU A 55 -10.88 -9.74 -1.71
C GLU A 55 -12.36 -10.08 -1.94
N ASN A 56 -12.95 -10.90 -1.06
CA ASN A 56 -14.36 -11.28 -1.14
C ASN A 56 -15.32 -10.28 -0.46
N LYS A 57 -14.77 -9.32 0.31
CA LYS A 57 -15.56 -8.37 1.11
C LYS A 57 -15.54 -6.95 0.56
N LEU A 58 -14.46 -6.60 -0.15
CA LEU A 58 -14.23 -5.26 -0.68
C LEU A 58 -13.98 -5.39 -2.18
N ASP A 59 -14.82 -4.72 -2.97
CA ASP A 59 -14.57 -4.52 -4.40
C ASP A 59 -13.35 -3.62 -4.62
N ARG A 60 -12.70 -3.80 -5.78
CA ARG A 60 -11.47 -3.07 -6.17
C ARG A 60 -10.32 -3.24 -5.17
N VAL A 61 -10.32 -4.30 -4.37
CA VAL A 61 -9.21 -4.70 -3.50
C VAL A 61 -8.64 -6.03 -3.98
N LYS A 62 -7.32 -6.07 -4.16
CA LYS A 62 -6.55 -7.30 -4.32
C LYS A 62 -5.62 -7.44 -3.13
N ILE A 63 -5.45 -8.65 -2.63
CA ILE A 63 -4.58 -8.97 -1.51
C ILE A 63 -3.38 -9.76 -2.01
N ILE A 64 -2.20 -9.40 -1.54
CA ILE A 64 -0.94 -10.09 -1.80
C ILE A 64 -0.49 -10.65 -0.46
N ILE A 65 -0.21 -11.94 -0.41
CA ILE A 65 0.34 -12.56 0.80
C ILE A 65 1.85 -12.65 0.64
N GLY A 66 2.57 -12.04 1.58
CA GLY A 66 4.03 -11.94 1.52
C GLY A 66 4.63 -11.26 2.75
N ASP A 67 5.93 -11.46 2.92
CA ASP A 67 6.71 -10.79 3.95
C ASP A 67 7.44 -9.59 3.34
N GLN A 68 7.11 -8.38 3.78
CA GLN A 68 7.74 -7.16 3.31
C GLN A 68 9.26 -7.11 3.61
N GLY A 69 9.72 -7.84 4.64
CA GLY A 69 11.13 -7.94 5.01
C GLY A 69 11.94 -8.87 4.10
N ASN A 70 11.29 -9.55 3.16
CA ASN A 70 11.91 -10.52 2.27
C ASN A 70 12.19 -9.91 0.88
N ALA A 71 13.46 -9.64 0.58
CA ALA A 71 13.87 -9.08 -0.71
C ALA A 71 13.55 -10.00 -1.92
N SER A 72 13.65 -11.32 -1.75
CA SER A 72 13.32 -12.28 -2.81
C SER A 72 11.82 -12.27 -3.12
N PHE A 73 10.98 -12.07 -2.10
CA PHE A 73 9.54 -11.87 -2.30
C PHE A 73 9.28 -10.64 -3.19
N TRP A 74 9.89 -9.49 -2.90
CA TRP A 74 9.71 -8.30 -3.72
C TRP A 74 10.21 -8.48 -5.14
N THR A 75 11.39 -9.11 -5.31
CA THR A 75 11.96 -9.40 -6.62
C THR A 75 10.99 -10.19 -7.51
N GLU A 76 10.26 -11.16 -6.95
CA GLU A 76 9.28 -11.94 -7.70
C GLU A 76 7.94 -11.21 -7.86
N ALA A 77 7.41 -10.61 -6.79
CA ALA A 77 6.11 -9.95 -6.80
C ALA A 77 6.07 -8.80 -7.82
N LEU A 78 7.12 -7.96 -7.84
CA LEU A 78 7.17 -6.76 -8.68
C LEU A 78 7.26 -7.05 -10.18
N LYS A 79 7.56 -8.29 -10.59
CA LYS A 79 7.49 -8.70 -12.01
C LYS A 79 6.07 -8.64 -12.56
N THR A 80 5.06 -8.74 -11.70
CA THR A 80 3.65 -8.86 -12.10
C THR A 80 2.78 -7.71 -11.58
N LEU A 81 3.22 -7.03 -10.52
CA LEU A 81 2.47 -5.92 -9.94
C LEU A 81 2.57 -4.65 -10.81
N PRO A 82 1.47 -3.88 -10.93
CA PRO A 82 1.51 -2.59 -11.61
C PRO A 82 2.40 -1.60 -10.84
N LYS A 83 2.84 -0.54 -11.50
CA LYS A 83 3.37 0.63 -10.79
C LYS A 83 2.28 1.32 -9.99
N PHE A 84 2.62 1.88 -8.84
CA PHE A 84 1.69 2.48 -7.90
C PHE A 84 1.74 4.01 -7.94
N ASP A 85 0.57 4.64 -7.86
CA ASP A 85 0.46 6.08 -7.65
C ASP A 85 0.69 6.42 -6.17
N ILE A 86 0.23 5.56 -5.27
CA ILE A 86 0.38 5.71 -3.82
C ILE A 86 0.90 4.41 -3.25
N VAL A 87 1.96 4.49 -2.45
CA VAL A 87 2.43 3.41 -1.58
C VAL A 87 2.34 3.88 -0.14
N ILE A 88 1.75 3.08 0.74
CA ILE A 88 1.68 3.30 2.18
C ILE A 88 2.35 2.10 2.87
N ASP A 89 3.42 2.35 3.61
CA ASP A 89 4.11 1.35 4.44
C ASP A 89 3.68 1.49 5.90
N ASP A 90 2.64 0.74 6.28
CA ASP A 90 2.06 0.62 7.63
C ASP A 90 2.23 -0.82 8.15
N GLY A 91 3.37 -1.42 7.83
CA GLY A 91 3.62 -2.84 7.98
C GLY A 91 4.16 -3.27 9.35
N GLY A 92 5.25 -4.02 9.37
CA GLY A 92 5.83 -4.55 10.63
C GLY A 92 6.65 -3.55 11.45
N HIS A 93 6.89 -2.34 10.92
CA HIS A 93 7.62 -1.22 11.54
C HIS A 93 9.04 -1.52 12.06
N THR A 94 9.67 -2.62 11.65
CA THR A 94 11.10 -2.83 11.92
C THR A 94 11.94 -2.07 10.90
N MET A 95 13.08 -1.52 11.31
CA MET A 95 13.95 -0.74 10.39
C MET A 95 14.45 -1.55 9.20
N ASN A 96 14.67 -2.87 9.39
CA ASN A 96 15.01 -3.75 8.30
C ASN A 96 13.86 -3.89 7.29
N GLN A 97 12.62 -4.06 7.76
CA GLN A 97 11.44 -4.14 6.89
C GLN A 97 11.23 -2.85 6.10
N LEU A 98 11.28 -1.70 6.77
CA LEU A 98 11.14 -0.39 6.11
C LEU A 98 12.22 -0.20 5.03
N LYS A 99 13.48 -0.50 5.36
CA LYS A 99 14.61 -0.39 4.42
C LYS A 99 14.40 -1.29 3.20
N VAL A 100 14.18 -2.59 3.43
CA VAL A 100 14.02 -3.58 2.34
C VAL A 100 12.85 -3.18 1.44
N THR A 101 11.73 -2.78 2.03
CA THR A 101 10.53 -2.39 1.30
C THR A 101 10.78 -1.16 0.43
N PHE A 102 11.34 -0.10 1.01
CA PHE A 102 11.65 1.14 0.28
C PHE A 102 12.62 0.92 -0.88
N GLU A 103 13.70 0.17 -0.66
CA GLU A 103 14.72 -0.11 -1.69
C GLU A 103 14.13 -0.80 -2.94
N HIS A 104 13.10 -1.63 -2.77
CA HIS A 104 12.45 -2.32 -3.89
C HIS A 104 11.33 -1.48 -4.52
N LEU A 105 10.54 -0.77 -3.71
CA LEU A 105 9.34 -0.09 -4.18
C LEU A 105 9.58 1.34 -4.68
N TYR A 106 10.69 2.00 -4.31
CA TYR A 106 10.93 3.40 -4.69
C TYR A 106 10.81 3.65 -6.20
N ASN A 107 11.42 2.78 -7.01
CA ASN A 107 11.35 2.88 -8.49
C ASN A 107 10.05 2.30 -9.08
N HIS A 108 9.23 1.66 -8.25
CA HIS A 108 7.93 1.10 -8.61
C HIS A 108 6.78 2.08 -8.34
N VAL A 109 7.04 3.16 -7.62
CA VAL A 109 6.17 4.35 -7.58
C VAL A 109 6.24 5.07 -8.93
N LYS A 110 5.10 5.61 -9.40
CA LYS A 110 5.06 6.33 -10.68
C LYS A 110 5.80 7.67 -10.59
N PRO A 111 6.63 8.03 -11.59
CA PRO A 111 7.54 9.18 -11.51
C PRO A 111 6.87 10.57 -11.62
N ASN A 112 5.58 10.65 -11.96
CA ASN A 112 4.87 11.91 -12.23
C ASN A 112 3.82 12.21 -11.16
N GLY A 113 4.29 12.44 -9.93
CA GLY A 113 3.43 12.78 -8.79
C GLY A 113 3.00 11.59 -7.95
N GLY A 114 3.58 10.40 -8.16
CA GLY A 114 3.38 9.29 -7.23
C GLY A 114 4.02 9.58 -5.87
N VAL A 115 3.44 9.02 -4.82
CA VAL A 115 3.84 9.28 -3.43
C VAL A 115 4.12 7.99 -2.69
N TYR A 116 5.13 8.02 -1.81
CA TYR A 116 5.47 6.96 -0.88
C TYR A 116 5.33 7.52 0.54
N LEU A 117 4.47 6.91 1.34
CA LEU A 117 4.23 7.26 2.73
C LEU A 117 4.74 6.13 3.64
N VAL A 118 5.31 6.50 4.79
CA VAL A 118 5.76 5.55 5.82
C VAL A 118 5.06 5.93 7.12
N GLU A 119 4.38 4.97 7.75
CA GLU A 119 3.74 5.16 9.06
C GLU A 119 4.63 4.65 10.20
N ASP A 120 4.35 5.15 11.41
CA ASP A 120 5.00 4.72 12.65
C ASP A 120 6.54 4.73 12.67
N VAL A 121 7.15 5.73 12.02
CA VAL A 121 8.61 5.93 12.01
C VAL A 121 9.24 6.15 13.41
N HIS A 122 8.42 6.44 14.42
CA HIS A 122 8.88 6.56 15.80
C HIS A 122 9.50 5.26 16.33
N THR A 123 9.15 4.11 15.74
CA THR A 123 9.75 2.80 16.03
C THR A 123 11.24 2.73 15.73
N ALA A 124 11.81 3.68 14.99
CA ALA A 124 13.25 3.78 14.76
C ALA A 124 14.08 3.99 16.04
N TYR A 125 13.43 4.35 17.15
CA TYR A 125 14.07 4.60 18.44
C TYR A 125 13.89 3.46 19.46
N TYR A 126 13.26 2.34 19.06
CA TYR A 126 12.91 1.22 19.95
C TYR A 126 13.42 -0.13 19.43
#